data_AF-A0A1A9AEP7-F1
#
_entry.id   AF-A0A1A9AEP7-F1
#
_cell.length_a   1.000
_cell.length_b   1.000
_cell.length_c   1.000
_cell.angle_alpha   90.00
_cell.angle_beta   90.00
_cell.angle_gamma   90.00
#
_symmetry.space_group_name_H-M   'P 1'
#
loop_
_entity.id
_entity.type
_entity.pdbx_description
1 polymer ?
#
loop_
_entity_poly.entity_id
_entity_poly.type
_entity_poly.pdbx_seq_one_letter_code
_entity_poly.pdbx_strand_id
1 'polypeptide(L)'
;MTETANARKIAFATFVRRALADARTMRAWSGTEVSRRTGVSRQTINRWVRGDWASDPEAERVVAFCEGLGLNPAAAFTALGWDRATTPPAATTPPPMDPDVEALLRRLVDPNVSDAEKFHIRETIRYLAYRPTFPVDIRNNTKEAG
;
A
#
# COMPACT_ATOMS: atom_id res chain seq x y z
N MET A 1 -18.29 26.92 -0.82
CA MET A 1 -17.00 26.18 -0.87
C MET A 1 -16.21 26.25 0.46
N THR A 2 -16.55 27.14 1.40
CA THR A 2 -15.91 27.25 2.72
C THR A 2 -16.39 26.19 3.73
N GLU A 3 -17.65 25.76 3.63
CA GLU A 3 -18.25 24.69 4.45
C GLU A 3 -17.45 23.38 4.39
N THR A 4 -17.09 22.95 3.18
CA THR A 4 -16.32 21.72 2.95
C THR A 4 -14.88 21.84 3.43
N ALA A 5 -14.26 23.02 3.29
CA ALA A 5 -12.93 23.28 3.82
C ALA A 5 -12.88 23.25 5.36
N ASN A 6 -13.89 23.84 6.02
CA ASN A 6 -14.01 23.79 7.47
C ASN A 6 -14.30 22.37 7.98
N ALA A 7 -15.15 21.61 7.29
CA ALA A 7 -15.39 20.20 7.61
C ALA A 7 -14.10 19.35 7.53
N ARG A 8 -13.26 19.54 6.49
CA ARG A 8 -11.95 18.87 6.37
C ARG A 8 -11.00 19.24 7.52
N LYS A 9 -10.94 20.52 7.87
CA LYS A 9 -10.14 21.01 9.01
C LYS A 9 -10.55 20.35 10.32
N ILE A 10 -11.86 20.24 10.58
CA ILE A 10 -12.41 19.62 11.79
C ILE A 10 -12.13 18.10 11.81
N ALA A 11 -12.32 17.42 10.67
CA ALA A 11 -12.08 15.99 10.54
C ALA A 11 -10.60 15.65 10.80
N PHE A 12 -9.68 16.38 10.15
CA PHE A 12 -8.24 16.17 10.35
C PHE A 12 -7.80 16.53 11.77
N ALA A 13 -8.28 17.64 12.35
CA ALA A 13 -8.00 18.00 13.74
C ALA A 13 -8.46 16.90 14.72
N THR A 14 -9.61 16.28 14.46
CA THR A 14 -10.13 15.18 15.27
C THR A 14 -9.29 13.92 15.14
N PHE A 15 -8.85 13.59 13.92
CA PHE A 15 -7.90 12.50 13.68
C PHE A 15 -6.59 12.71 14.47
N VAL A 16 -5.99 13.89 14.39
CA VAL A 16 -4.73 14.20 15.10
C VAL A 16 -4.92 14.14 16.62
N ARG A 17 -6.03 14.68 17.15
CA ARG A 17 -6.34 14.58 18.60
C ARG A 17 -6.44 13.14 19.06
N ARG A 18 -7.11 12.28 18.29
CA ARG A 18 -7.25 10.85 18.60
C ARG A 18 -5.90 10.15 18.56
N ALA A 19 -5.10 10.36 17.52
CA ALA A 19 -3.76 9.80 17.39
C ALA A 19 -2.85 10.16 18.59
N LEU A 20 -2.90 11.42 19.04
CA LEU A 20 -2.15 11.87 20.22
C LEU A 20 -2.68 11.25 21.52
N ALA A 21 -4.00 11.11 21.67
CA ALA A 21 -4.61 10.45 22.82
C ALA A 21 -4.24 8.97 22.91
N ASP A 22 -4.21 8.27 21.77
CA ASP A 22 -3.81 6.87 21.68
C ASP A 22 -2.31 6.72 22.01
N ALA A 23 -1.45 7.57 21.46
CA ALA A 23 -0.02 7.59 21.79
C ALA A 23 0.23 7.87 23.29
N ARG A 24 -0.56 8.78 23.89
CA ARG A 24 -0.50 9.09 25.31
C ARG A 24 -0.92 7.89 26.16
N THR A 25 -2.02 7.23 25.80
CA THR A 25 -2.63 6.14 26.59
C THR A 25 -1.85 4.83 26.44
N MET A 26 -1.48 4.45 25.22
CA MET A 26 -0.88 3.13 24.92
C MET A 26 0.64 3.10 25.08
N ARG A 27 1.31 4.26 24.98
CA ARG A 27 2.77 4.36 24.94
C ARG A 27 3.35 5.39 25.90
N ALA A 28 2.50 6.08 26.67
CA ALA A 28 2.89 7.19 27.55
C ALA A 28 3.68 8.31 26.85
N TRP A 29 3.55 8.46 25.52
CA TRP A 29 4.32 9.43 24.77
C TRP A 29 3.86 10.85 25.09
N SER A 30 4.84 11.73 25.35
CA SER A 30 4.62 13.17 25.50
C SER A 30 4.62 13.85 24.14
N GLY A 31 4.11 15.08 24.05
CA GLY A 31 4.17 15.84 22.79
C GLY A 31 5.59 16.06 22.26
N THR A 32 6.60 16.12 23.14
CA THR A 32 8.02 16.17 22.75
C THR A 32 8.48 14.84 22.16
N GLU A 33 8.06 13.72 22.74
CA GLU A 33 8.39 12.39 22.23
C GLU A 33 7.75 12.12 20.86
N VAL A 34 6.49 12.52 20.68
CA VAL A 34 5.81 12.44 19.39
C VAL A 34 6.55 13.26 18.34
N SER A 35 6.98 14.49 18.68
CA SER A 35 7.72 15.35 17.76
C SER A 35 9.06 14.74 17.36
N ARG A 36 9.78 14.15 18.32
CA ARG A 36 11.06 13.45 18.08
C ARG A 36 10.90 12.23 17.18
N ARG A 37 9.84 11.45 17.36
CA ARG A 37 9.57 10.21 16.59
C ARG A 37 9.06 10.45 15.19
N THR A 38 8.22 11.47 15.01
CA THR A 38 7.59 11.79 13.73
C THR A 38 8.40 12.76 12.88
N GLY A 39 9.39 13.43 13.47
CA GLY A 39 10.10 14.55 12.82
C GLY A 39 9.24 15.80 12.62
N VAL A 40 7.96 15.77 13.02
CA VAL A 40 7.04 16.91 12.89
C VAL A 40 7.13 17.77 14.16
N SER A 41 7.33 19.08 13.99
CA SER A 41 7.46 19.98 15.14
C SER A 41 6.16 20.04 15.97
N ARG A 42 6.30 20.24 17.29
CA ARG A 42 5.14 20.45 18.19
C ARG A 42 4.26 21.61 17.74
N GLN A 43 4.84 22.65 17.14
CA GLN A 43 4.09 23.79 16.63
C GLN A 43 3.18 23.39 15.47
N THR A 44 3.71 22.60 14.52
CA THR A 44 2.94 22.07 13.39
C THR A 44 1.81 21.14 13.87
N ILE A 45 2.10 20.23 14.80
CA ILE A 45 1.10 19.32 15.38
C ILE A 45 -0.01 20.11 16.10
N ASN A 46 0.36 21.09 16.94
CA ASN A 46 -0.61 21.93 17.63
C ASN A 46 -1.47 22.76 16.66
N ARG A 47 -0.91 23.19 15.53
CA ARG A 47 -1.65 23.88 14.48
C ARG A 47 -2.70 22.95 13.85
N TRP A 48 -2.34 21.70 13.57
CA TRP A 48 -3.27 20.70 13.05
C TRP A 48 -4.40 20.39 14.05
N VAL A 49 -4.08 20.25 15.34
CA VAL A 49 -5.08 20.03 16.41
C VAL A 49 -6.10 21.17 16.50
N ARG A 50 -5.69 22.40 16.21
CA ARG A 50 -6.59 23.57 16.19
C ARG A 50 -7.36 23.74 14.89
N GLY A 51 -6.95 23.05 13.81
CA GLY A 51 -7.49 23.28 12.47
C GLY A 51 -7.13 24.66 11.89
N ASP A 52 -6.18 25.35 12.51
CA ASP A 52 -5.82 26.75 12.22
C ASP A 52 -4.63 26.81 11.24
N TRP A 53 -4.84 26.27 10.04
CA TRP A 53 -3.85 26.30 8.98
C TRP A 53 -4.40 27.04 7.76
N ALA A 54 -3.58 27.94 7.21
CA ALA A 54 -3.92 28.77 6.05
C ALA A 54 -3.86 27.98 4.74
N SER A 55 -2.91 27.05 4.64
CA SER A 55 -2.72 26.14 3.52
C SER A 55 -2.85 24.69 3.99
N ASP A 56 -3.29 23.82 3.08
CA ASP A 56 -3.35 22.38 3.29
C ASP A 56 -2.00 21.86 3.86
N PRO A 57 -2.02 20.92 4.84
CA PRO A 57 -0.80 20.34 5.38
C PRO A 57 0.10 19.74 4.27
N GLU A 58 1.40 19.66 4.52
CA GLU A 58 2.31 18.99 3.58
C GLU A 58 2.14 17.47 3.67
N ALA A 59 1.94 16.79 2.53
CA ALA A 59 1.68 15.35 2.49
C ALA A 59 2.80 14.53 3.14
N GLU A 60 4.06 14.87 2.87
CA GLU A 60 5.23 14.23 3.49
C GLU A 60 5.20 14.31 5.02
N ARG A 61 4.78 15.45 5.59
CA ARG A 61 4.67 15.62 7.04
C ARG A 61 3.52 14.81 7.62
N VAL A 62 2.42 14.68 6.89
CA VAL A 62 1.28 13.83 7.31
C VAL A 62 1.68 12.36 7.31
N VAL A 63 2.43 11.91 6.30
CA VAL A 63 3.00 10.56 6.24
C VAL A 63 3.96 10.32 7.40
N ALA A 64 4.95 11.20 7.59
CA ALA A 64 5.92 11.07 8.68
C ALA A 64 5.27 11.07 10.08
N PHE A 65 4.20 11.85 10.26
CA PHE A 65 3.39 11.81 11.47
C PHE A 65 2.71 10.46 11.69
N CYS A 66 2.09 9.89 10.65
CA CYS A 66 1.41 8.61 10.75
C CYS A 66 2.42 7.47 10.98
N GLU A 67 3.49 7.41 10.19
CA GLU A 67 4.53 6.38 10.29
C GLU A 67 5.24 6.43 11.66
N GLY A 68 5.59 7.62 12.14
CA GLY A 68 6.22 7.78 13.46
C GLY A 68 5.32 7.36 14.63
N LEU A 69 4.00 7.28 14.40
CA LEU A 69 3.01 6.76 15.35
C LEU A 69 2.58 5.30 15.06
N GLY A 70 3.05 4.69 13.97
CA GLY A 70 2.61 3.36 13.52
C GLY A 70 1.17 3.34 12.99
N LEU A 71 0.67 4.46 12.48
CA LEU A 71 -0.66 4.61 11.90
C LEU A 71 -0.62 4.52 10.38
N ASN A 72 -1.72 4.09 9.76
CA ASN A 72 -1.86 4.11 8.30
C ASN A 72 -2.19 5.54 7.80
N PRO A 73 -1.37 6.14 6.92
CA PRO A 73 -1.61 7.49 6.37
C PRO A 73 -2.95 7.65 5.63
N ALA A 74 -3.54 6.57 5.13
CA ALA A 74 -4.81 6.61 4.39
C ALA A 74 -5.94 7.26 5.21
N ALA A 75 -6.02 6.98 6.51
CA ALA A 75 -7.04 7.57 7.39
C ALA A 75 -6.89 9.10 7.52
N ALA A 76 -5.65 9.60 7.52
CA ALA A 76 -5.37 11.02 7.53
C ALA A 76 -5.75 11.68 6.20
N PHE A 77 -5.46 11.01 5.07
CA PHE A 77 -5.79 11.50 3.73
C PHE A 77 -7.30 11.55 3.48
N THR A 78 -8.06 10.56 3.94
CA THR A 78 -9.53 10.60 3.90
C THR A 78 -10.07 11.77 4.72
N ALA A 79 -9.52 12.03 5.91
CA ALA A 79 -9.92 13.19 6.73
C ALA A 79 -9.60 14.53 6.06
N LEU A 80 -8.52 14.59 5.28
CA LEU A 80 -8.10 15.76 4.50
C LEU A 80 -8.82 15.87 3.15
N GLY A 81 -9.63 14.86 2.77
CA GLY A 81 -10.29 14.79 1.47
C GLY A 81 -9.32 14.65 0.28
N TRP A 82 -8.07 14.27 0.53
CA TRP A 82 -7.04 14.07 -0.50
C TRP A 82 -7.19 12.73 -1.24
N ASP A 83 -7.99 11.83 -0.68
CA ASP A 83 -8.42 10.56 -1.29
C ASP A 83 -9.02 10.75 -2.71
N ARG A 84 -9.61 11.92 -3.00
CA ARG A 84 -10.15 12.23 -4.33
C ARG A 84 -9.09 12.52 -5.41
N ALA A 85 -7.86 12.86 -5.01
CA ALA A 85 -6.73 13.11 -5.92
C ALA A 85 -5.74 11.93 -5.96
N THR A 86 -5.75 11.11 -4.91
CA THR A 86 -4.99 9.87 -4.83
C THR A 86 -5.99 8.74 -4.69
N THR A 87 -6.59 8.34 -5.82
CA THR A 87 -7.02 6.96 -5.98
C THR A 87 -5.88 6.12 -5.40
N PRO A 88 -6.10 5.30 -4.37
CA PRO A 88 -5.19 4.18 -4.14
C PRO A 88 -5.02 3.54 -5.52
N PRO A 89 -3.82 3.18 -6.03
CA PRO A 89 -3.82 2.14 -7.03
C PRO A 89 -4.60 1.02 -6.36
N ALA A 90 -5.86 0.84 -6.79
CA ALA A 90 -6.71 -0.27 -6.40
C ALA A 90 -5.76 -1.44 -6.53
N ALA A 91 -5.39 -2.06 -5.40
CA ALA A 91 -4.31 -3.04 -5.30
C ALA A 91 -4.26 -3.76 -6.62
N THR A 92 -3.27 -3.41 -7.46
CA THR A 92 -3.36 -3.52 -8.94
C THR A 92 -3.97 -4.86 -9.16
N THR A 93 -5.28 -4.91 -9.49
CA THR A 93 -5.91 -6.22 -9.63
C THR A 93 -5.10 -6.81 -10.75
N PRO A 94 -4.27 -7.83 -10.49
CA PRO A 94 -3.45 -8.36 -11.55
C PRO A 94 -4.44 -8.67 -12.68
N PRO A 95 -4.07 -8.40 -13.94
CA PRO A 95 -4.95 -8.75 -15.06
C PRO A 95 -5.52 -10.14 -14.78
N PRO A 96 -6.84 -10.35 -14.95
CA PRO A 96 -7.53 -11.52 -14.41
C PRO A 96 -6.69 -12.76 -14.70
N MET A 97 -6.15 -13.33 -13.62
CA MET A 97 -5.18 -14.40 -13.74
C MET A 97 -5.90 -15.61 -14.29
N ASP A 98 -5.22 -16.35 -15.15
CA ASP A 98 -5.77 -17.61 -15.65
C ASP A 98 -6.20 -18.48 -14.45
N PRO A 99 -7.41 -19.07 -14.49
CA PRO A 99 -7.95 -19.81 -13.34
C PRO A 99 -7.04 -20.95 -12.88
N ASP A 100 -6.27 -21.55 -13.79
CA ASP A 100 -5.32 -22.62 -13.45
C ASP A 100 -4.10 -22.05 -12.71
N VAL A 101 -3.61 -20.86 -13.11
CA VAL A 101 -2.53 -20.17 -12.40
C VAL A 101 -2.98 -19.77 -10.99
N GLU A 102 -4.22 -19.31 -10.85
CA GLU A 102 -4.79 -19.00 -9.54
C GLU A 102 -4.91 -20.25 -8.66
N ALA A 103 -5.36 -21.38 -9.22
CA ALA A 103 -5.43 -22.65 -8.51
C ALA A 103 -4.05 -23.13 -8.03
N LEU A 104 -3.01 -22.96 -8.85
CA LEU A 104 -1.63 -23.27 -8.47
C LEU A 104 -1.14 -22.39 -7.31
N LEU A 105 -1.41 -21.09 -7.33
CA LEU A 105 -1.04 -20.20 -6.23
C LEU A 105 -1.78 -20.55 -4.93
N ARG A 106 -3.09 -20.83 -4.99
CA ARG A 106 -3.86 -21.26 -3.80
C ARG A 106 -3.26 -22.52 -3.18
N ARG A 107 -2.85 -23.49 -4.01
CA ARG A 107 -2.23 -24.75 -3.56
C ARG A 107 -0.83 -24.53 -2.97
N LEU A 108 -0.07 -23.56 -3.46
CA LEU A 108 1.25 -23.20 -2.92
C LEU A 108 1.21 -22.54 -1.54
N VAL A 109 0.15 -21.80 -1.23
CA VAL A 109 -0.02 -21.11 0.06
C VAL A 109 -0.83 -21.91 1.09
N ASP A 110 -1.53 -22.97 0.67
CA ASP A 110 -2.31 -23.84 1.57
C ASP A 110 -1.38 -24.61 2.53
N PRO A 111 -1.50 -24.45 3.86
CA PRO A 111 -0.68 -25.17 4.83
C PRO A 111 -0.92 -26.69 4.86
N ASN A 112 -2.05 -27.18 4.33
CA ASN A 112 -2.37 -28.60 4.29
C ASN A 112 -1.72 -29.34 3.11
N VAL A 113 -1.16 -28.61 2.15
CA VAL A 113 -0.44 -29.19 1.02
C VAL A 113 0.99 -29.51 1.44
N SER A 114 1.43 -30.73 1.15
CA SER A 114 2.76 -31.22 1.52
C SER A 114 3.89 -30.42 0.89
N ASP A 115 5.04 -30.33 1.57
CA ASP A 115 6.21 -29.63 1.04
C ASP A 115 6.75 -30.26 -0.24
N ALA A 116 6.66 -31.59 -0.37
CA ALA A 116 7.06 -32.31 -1.59
C ALA A 116 6.20 -31.89 -2.79
N GLU A 117 4.90 -31.71 -2.58
CA GLU A 117 3.97 -31.27 -3.61
C GLU A 117 4.17 -29.80 -3.97
N LYS A 118 4.35 -28.92 -2.98
CA LYS A 118 4.70 -27.50 -3.23
C LYS A 118 6.03 -27.37 -3.97
N PHE A 119 7.01 -28.20 -3.63
CA PHE A 119 8.30 -28.26 -4.31
C PHE A 119 8.13 -28.65 -5.78
N HIS A 120 7.38 -29.73 -6.05
CA HIS A 120 7.09 -30.16 -7.42
C HIS A 120 6.40 -29.06 -8.23
N ILE A 121 5.36 -28.43 -7.69
CA ILE A 121 4.65 -27.32 -8.35
C ILE A 121 5.63 -26.17 -8.69
N ARG A 122 6.46 -25.74 -7.74
CA ARG A 122 7.43 -24.65 -7.98
C ARG A 122 8.45 -25.02 -9.04
N GLU A 123 8.94 -26.26 -9.04
CA GLU A 123 9.93 -26.72 -10.00
C GLU A 123 9.34 -26.81 -11.41
N THR A 124 8.12 -27.33 -11.55
CA THR A 124 7.41 -27.35 -12.84
C THR A 124 7.17 -25.94 -13.37
N ILE A 125 6.70 -25.02 -12.54
CA ILE A 125 6.52 -23.61 -12.93
C ILE A 125 7.84 -23.02 -13.39
N ARG A 126 8.93 -23.22 -12.64
CA ARG A 126 10.28 -22.73 -12.99
C ARG A 126 10.74 -23.31 -14.34
N TYR A 127 10.60 -24.61 -14.53
CA TYR A 127 10.97 -25.27 -15.78
C TYR A 127 10.22 -24.67 -16.98
N LEU A 128 8.91 -24.46 -16.86
CA LEU A 128 8.08 -23.91 -17.94
C LEU A 128 8.37 -22.43 -18.19
N ALA A 129 8.54 -21.63 -17.14
CA ALA A 129 8.74 -20.19 -17.24
C ALA A 129 10.11 -19.82 -17.84
N TYR A 130 11.14 -20.63 -17.63
CA TYR A 130 12.50 -20.37 -18.07
C TYR A 130 12.99 -21.32 -19.17
N ARG A 131 12.06 -22.05 -19.81
CA ARG A 131 12.42 -22.94 -20.91
C ARG A 131 13.03 -22.10 -22.05
N PRO A 132 14.24 -22.41 -22.54
CA PRO A 132 14.72 -21.78 -23.76
C PRO A 132 13.76 -22.17 -24.90
N THR A 133 13.10 -21.17 -25.50
CA THR A 133 12.31 -21.37 -26.71
C THR A 133 13.29 -21.66 -27.84
N PHE A 134 13.53 -22.93 -28.15
CA PHE A 134 14.23 -23.28 -29.37
C PHE A 134 13.39 -22.79 -30.57
N PRO A 135 13.96 -22.02 -31.50
CA PRO A 135 13.26 -21.71 -32.74
C PRO A 135 12.99 -23.03 -33.46
N VAL A 136 11.72 -23.29 -33.74
CA VAL A 136 11.30 -24.38 -34.61
C VAL A 136 11.76 -24.00 -36.01
N ASP A 137 12.92 -24.50 -36.42
CA ASP A 137 13.43 -24.35 -37.78
C ASP A 137 12.57 -25.25 -38.69
N ILE A 138 11.49 -24.69 -39.25
CA ILE A 138 10.67 -25.35 -40.26
C ILE A 138 11.51 -25.40 -41.54
N ARG A 139 12.38 -26.42 -41.64
CA ARG A 139 13.01 -26.78 -42.91
C ARG A 139 11.93 -27.34 -43.83
N ASN A 140 11.38 -26.46 -44.67
CA ASN A 140 10.61 -26.82 -45.84
C ASN A 140 11.46 -27.71 -46.75
N ASN A 141 11.26 -29.02 -46.64
CA ASN A 141 11.73 -29.98 -47.62
C ASN A 141 10.65 -30.09 -48.72
N THR A 142 10.61 -29.10 -49.62
CA THR A 142 9.84 -29.23 -50.85
C THR A 142 10.70 -30.01 -51.85
N LYS A 143 10.40 -31.30 -51.96
CA LYS A 143 10.74 -32.09 -53.15
C LYS A 143 9.79 -31.68 -54.27
N GLU A 144 10.31 -31.06 -55.31
CA GLU A 144 9.77 -31.07 -56.68
C GLU A 144 11.00 -31.20 -57.59
N ALA A 145 11.33 -32.37 -58.15
CA ALA A 145 10.72 -33.00 -59.31
C ALA A 145 10.65 -32.05 -60.52
N GLY A 146 11.73 -32.07 -61.32
CA GLY A 146 11.87 -31.48 -62.64
C GLY A 146 13.06 -32.10 -63.34
#